data_AF-A0A6G0U3C4-F1
#
_entry.id   AF-A0A6G0U3C4-F1
#
_cell.length_a   1.000
_cell.length_b   1.000
_cell.length_c   1.000
_cell.angle_alpha   90.00
_cell.angle_beta   90.00
_cell.angle_gamma   90.00
#
_symmetry.space_group_name_H-M   'P 1'
#
loop_
_entity.id
_entity.type
_entity.pdbx_description
1 polymer ?
#
loop_
_entity_poly.entity_id
_entity_poly.type
_entity_poly.pdbx_seq_one_letter_code
_entity_poly.pdbx_strand_id
1 'polypeptide(L)'
;MSNSNEERFDSMLLALAQQHEKGVEQLLDTFFSFLGRKTDFFIGSPDEKASEQMLMSVFNRHRDIALKEKRALDEKRKLEALKRLQKSQKEKELETKPKLKELTDEEAEQLQKELDLKKNLKAQDSKNSVETNELSQPIEEDEDDPKEKGKLKPNAGNGCDLPNYRWTQTLSDIEMF
;
A
#
# COMPACT_ATOMS: atom_id res chain seq x y z
N MET A 1 -12.18 -1.51 -29.34
CA MET A 1 -11.85 -0.99 -30.68
C MET A 1 -12.61 0.31 -30.75
N SER A 2 -11.96 1.45 -30.48
CA SER A 2 -12.63 2.72 -30.75
C SER A 2 -12.89 2.79 -32.24
N ASN A 3 -14.12 3.11 -32.63
CA ASN A 3 -14.41 3.37 -34.02
C ASN A 3 -13.68 4.66 -34.38
N SER A 4 -12.50 4.58 -35.01
CA SER A 4 -11.73 5.76 -35.44
C SER A 4 -12.52 6.71 -36.36
N ASN A 5 -13.65 6.27 -36.90
CA ASN A 5 -14.60 7.11 -37.64
C ASN A 5 -15.46 8.02 -36.75
N GLU A 6 -15.65 7.70 -35.47
CA GLU A 6 -16.38 8.52 -34.51
C GLU A 6 -15.47 9.63 -33.97
N GLU A 7 -14.23 9.28 -33.61
CA GLU A 7 -13.22 10.20 -33.08
C GLU A 7 -12.91 11.39 -34.01
N ARG A 8 -13.09 11.23 -35.33
CA ARG A 8 -12.88 12.31 -36.31
C ARG A 8 -13.83 13.50 -36.09
N PHE A 9 -15.00 13.25 -35.52
CA PHE A 9 -16.02 14.28 -35.27
C PHE A 9 -15.87 14.92 -33.88
N ASP A 10 -15.08 14.33 -32.98
CA ASP A 10 -14.91 14.81 -31.60
C ASP A 10 -14.42 16.26 -31.56
N SER A 11 -13.49 16.63 -32.43
CA SER A 11 -12.98 18.01 -32.50
C SER A 11 -14.09 19.03 -32.83
N MET A 12 -15.00 18.68 -33.75
CA MET A 12 -16.13 19.52 -34.13
C MET A 12 -17.19 19.57 -33.03
N LEU A 13 -17.52 18.42 -32.44
CA LEU A 13 -18.50 18.32 -31.34
C LEU A 13 -18.00 19.04 -30.08
N LEU A 14 -16.70 18.97 -29.79
CA LEU A 14 -16.08 19.68 -28.68
C LEU A 14 -16.08 21.19 -28.91
N ALA A 15 -15.75 21.65 -30.12
CA ALA A 15 -15.82 23.07 -30.46
C ALA A 15 -17.26 23.60 -30.32
N LEU A 16 -18.26 22.83 -30.76
CA LEU A 16 -19.66 23.16 -30.57
C LEU A 16 -19.99 23.21 -29.07
N ALA A 17 -19.60 22.21 -28.28
CA ALA A 17 -19.87 22.16 -26.83
C ALA A 17 -19.26 23.35 -26.07
N GLN A 18 -18.05 23.79 -26.43
CA GLN A 18 -17.37 24.94 -25.81
C GLN A 18 -18.08 26.28 -26.04
N GLN A 19 -18.84 26.41 -27.14
CA GLN A 19 -19.62 27.62 -27.43
C GLN A 19 -20.92 27.70 -26.62
N HIS A 20 -21.35 26.62 -25.98
CA HIS A 20 -22.59 26.58 -25.20
C HIS A 20 -22.31 26.89 -23.72
N GLU A 21 -22.65 28.11 -23.29
CA GLU A 21 -22.43 28.58 -21.91
C GLU A 21 -23.24 27.79 -20.87
N LYS A 22 -24.39 27.24 -21.26
CA LYS A 22 -25.25 26.43 -20.37
C LYS A 22 -24.93 24.93 -20.42
N GLY A 23 -23.78 24.55 -21.00
CA GLY A 23 -23.30 23.17 -21.02
C GLY A 23 -24.11 22.22 -21.91
N VAL A 24 -24.19 20.96 -21.48
CA VAL A 24 -24.68 19.84 -22.31
C VAL A 24 -26.16 19.93 -22.66
N GLU A 25 -27.00 20.48 -21.76
CA GLU A 25 -28.44 20.61 -22.02
C GLU A 25 -28.73 21.51 -23.24
N GLN A 26 -28.01 22.64 -23.32
CA GLN A 26 -28.16 23.59 -24.43
C GLN A 26 -27.56 23.05 -25.74
N LEU A 27 -26.47 22.27 -25.64
CA LEU A 27 -25.91 21.55 -26.77
C LEU A 27 -26.92 20.56 -27.37
N LEU A 28 -27.61 19.80 -26.51
CA LEU A 28 -28.64 18.86 -26.93
C LEU A 28 -29.84 19.59 -27.55
N ASP A 29 -30.30 20.70 -26.97
CA ASP A 29 -31.39 21.51 -27.53
C ASP A 29 -31.04 22.02 -28.94
N THR A 30 -29.82 22.53 -29.12
CA THR A 30 -29.33 22.96 -30.44
C THR A 30 -29.28 21.81 -31.44
N PHE A 31 -28.85 20.62 -31.00
CA PHE A 31 -28.82 19.42 -31.84
C PHE A 31 -30.24 18.97 -32.26
N PHE A 32 -31.19 18.92 -31.33
CA PHE A 32 -32.58 18.57 -31.66
C PHE A 32 -33.26 19.63 -32.51
N SER A 33 -32.98 20.91 -32.28
CA SER A 33 -33.43 22.00 -33.15
C SER A 33 -32.86 21.87 -34.57
N PHE A 34 -31.61 21.43 -34.73
CA PHE A 34 -31.04 21.13 -36.04
C PHE A 34 -31.79 19.97 -36.72
N LEU A 35 -32.02 18.86 -36.01
CA LEU A 35 -32.77 17.72 -36.55
C LEU A 35 -34.16 18.14 -37.01
N GLY A 36 -34.93 18.88 -36.20
CA GLY A 36 -36.26 19.33 -36.59
C GLY A 36 -36.30 20.28 -37.78
N ARG A 37 -35.23 21.03 -38.04
CA ARG A 37 -35.17 22.00 -39.16
C ARG A 37 -34.56 21.45 -40.44
N LYS A 38 -33.66 20.47 -40.32
CA LYS A 38 -32.82 19.99 -41.44
C LYS A 38 -33.03 18.53 -41.78
N THR A 39 -33.76 17.79 -40.96
CA THR A 39 -34.11 16.41 -41.21
C THR A 39 -35.60 16.19 -40.99
N ASP A 40 -36.08 15.03 -41.41
CA ASP A 40 -37.43 14.53 -41.16
C ASP A 40 -37.52 13.73 -39.85
N PHE A 41 -36.55 13.87 -38.94
CA PHE A 41 -36.43 13.01 -37.75
C PHE A 41 -37.72 12.90 -36.91
N PHE A 42 -38.45 14.01 -36.72
CA PHE A 42 -39.67 14.02 -35.91
C PHE A 42 -40.97 13.75 -36.70
N ILE A 43 -40.95 13.86 -38.03
CA ILE A 43 -42.16 13.84 -38.88
C ILE A 43 -42.12 12.69 -39.92
N GLY A 44 -40.95 12.08 -40.13
CA GLY A 44 -40.71 11.08 -41.17
C GLY A 44 -41.28 9.69 -40.88
N SER A 45 -41.78 9.46 -39.66
CA SER A 45 -42.45 8.20 -39.29
C SER A 45 -43.94 8.44 -39.06
N PRO A 46 -44.83 7.52 -39.48
CA PRO A 46 -46.26 7.56 -39.14
C PRO A 46 -46.51 7.46 -37.63
N ASP A 47 -45.61 6.81 -36.89
CA ASP A 47 -45.69 6.65 -35.45
C ASP A 47 -45.01 7.82 -34.74
N GLU A 48 -45.78 8.60 -33.99
CA GLU A 48 -45.30 9.77 -33.23
C GLU A 48 -44.19 9.39 -32.23
N LYS A 49 -44.21 8.16 -31.71
CA LYS A 49 -43.23 7.64 -30.74
C LYS A 49 -41.96 7.04 -31.36
N ALA A 50 -41.88 6.92 -32.68
CA ALA A 50 -40.74 6.26 -33.33
C ALA A 50 -39.42 7.00 -33.07
N SER A 51 -39.44 8.34 -33.11
CA SER A 51 -38.28 9.19 -32.84
C SER A 51 -37.79 9.05 -31.39
N GLU A 52 -38.72 9.01 -30.43
CA GLU A 52 -38.43 8.81 -29.01
C GLU A 52 -37.84 7.42 -28.74
N GLN A 53 -38.43 6.37 -29.32
CA GLN A 53 -37.92 5.00 -29.17
C GLN A 53 -36.51 4.85 -29.75
N MET A 54 -36.26 5.46 -30.91
CA MET A 54 -34.93 5.48 -31.52
C MET A 54 -33.93 6.20 -30.61
N LEU A 55 -34.30 7.36 -30.05
CA LEU A 55 -33.44 8.12 -29.16
C LEU A 55 -33.12 7.33 -27.88
N MET A 56 -34.12 6.72 -27.26
CA MET A 56 -33.96 5.90 -26.06
C MET A 56 -33.12 4.65 -26.32
N SER A 57 -33.26 4.02 -27.49
CA SER A 57 -32.44 2.87 -27.90
C SER A 57 -30.96 3.24 -28.02
N VAL A 58 -30.64 4.36 -28.68
CA VAL A 58 -29.27 4.86 -28.81
C VAL A 58 -28.71 5.27 -27.45
N PHE A 59 -29.48 6.02 -26.65
CA PHE A 59 -29.09 6.43 -25.30
C PHE A 59 -28.74 5.22 -24.42
N ASN A 60 -29.62 4.22 -24.35
CA ASN A 60 -29.40 3.02 -23.54
C ASN A 60 -28.16 2.25 -23.97
N ARG A 61 -27.92 2.13 -25.29
CA ARG A 61 -26.71 1.47 -25.82
C ARG A 61 -25.44 2.15 -25.32
N HIS A 62 -25.33 3.47 -25.47
CA HIS A 62 -24.12 4.19 -25.03
C HIS A 62 -24.00 4.23 -23.50
N ARG A 63 -25.12 4.34 -22.78
CA ARG A 63 -25.16 4.24 -21.32
C ARG A 63 -24.59 2.90 -20.83
N ASP A 64 -25.00 1.80 -21.44
CA ASP A 64 -24.54 0.46 -21.05
C ASP A 64 -23.06 0.25 -21.32
N ILE A 65 -22.56 0.76 -22.46
CA ILE A 65 -21.13 0.74 -22.79
C ILE A 65 -20.34 1.52 -21.73
N ALA A 66 -20.71 2.77 -21.46
CA ALA A 66 -20.03 3.61 -20.48
C ALA A 66 -20.05 3.00 -19.07
N LEU A 67 -21.17 2.40 -18.67
CA LEU A 67 -21.30 1.74 -17.38
C LEU A 67 -20.43 0.48 -17.28
N LYS A 68 -20.34 -0.29 -18.36
CA LYS A 68 -19.48 -1.48 -18.44
C LYS A 68 -18.01 -1.10 -18.38
N GLU A 69 -17.60 -0.06 -19.10
CA GLU A 69 -16.22 0.45 -19.06
C GLU A 69 -15.83 0.96 -17.68
N LYS A 70 -16.72 1.72 -17.02
CA LYS A 70 -16.52 2.16 -15.63
C LYS A 70 -16.33 0.99 -14.68
N ARG A 71 -17.22 -0.02 -14.74
CA ARG A 71 -17.12 -1.23 -13.91
C ARG A 71 -15.80 -1.98 -14.16
N ALA A 72 -15.41 -2.15 -15.43
CA ALA A 72 -14.17 -2.81 -15.78
C ALA A 72 -12.93 -2.04 -15.27
N LEU A 73 -12.96 -0.71 -15.30
CA LEU A 73 -11.90 0.13 -14.77
C LEU A 73 -11.80 0.01 -13.24
N ASP A 74 -12.93 0.05 -12.55
CA ASP A 74 -13.00 -0.10 -11.09
C ASP A 74 -12.53 -1.49 -10.64
N GLU A 75 -12.90 -2.55 -11.36
CA GLU A 75 -12.44 -3.92 -11.12
C GLU A 75 -10.92 -4.05 -11.34
N LYS A 76 -10.39 -3.50 -12.43
CA LYS A 76 -8.94 -3.46 -12.68
C LYS A 76 -8.20 -2.75 -11.56
N ARG A 77 -8.71 -1.59 -11.11
CA ARG A 77 -8.12 -0.81 -10.01
C ARG A 77 -8.12 -1.59 -8.70
N LYS A 78 -9.21 -2.30 -8.39
CA LYS A 78 -9.31 -3.17 -7.20
C LYS A 78 -8.33 -4.34 -7.27
N LEU A 79 -8.25 -5.01 -8.42
CA LEU A 79 -7.36 -6.15 -8.61
C LEU A 79 -5.89 -5.73 -8.49
N GLU A 80 -5.52 -4.57 -9.02
CA GLU A 80 -4.17 -4.02 -8.89
C GLU A 80 -3.84 -3.67 -7.44
N ALA A 81 -4.77 -3.05 -6.71
CA ALA A 81 -4.59 -2.76 -5.28
C ALA A 81 -4.40 -4.05 -4.44
N LEU A 82 -5.19 -5.10 -4.70
CA LEU A 82 -5.07 -6.39 -4.03
C LEU A 82 -3.73 -7.07 -4.33
N LYS A 83 -3.28 -7.04 -5.58
CA LYS A 83 -1.97 -7.59 -5.97
C LYS A 83 -0.82 -6.86 -5.27
N ARG A 84 -0.88 -5.52 -5.17
CA ARG A 84 0.12 -4.72 -4.44
C ARG A 84 0.14 -5.09 -2.95
N LEU A 85 -1.03 -5.25 -2.33
CA LEU A 85 -1.12 -5.65 -0.92
C LEU A 85 -0.57 -7.06 -0.69
N GLN A 86 -0.95 -8.04 -1.51
CA GLN A 86 -0.42 -9.41 -1.40
C GLN A 86 1.09 -9.47 -1.62
N LYS A 87 1.64 -8.70 -2.57
CA LYS A 87 3.08 -8.62 -2.78
C LYS A 87 3.79 -8.08 -1.55
N SER A 88 3.29 -6.98 -0.98
CA SER A 88 3.85 -6.41 0.26
C SER A 88 3.74 -7.36 1.45
N GLN A 89 2.63 -8.10 1.60
CA GLN A 89 2.50 -9.10 2.66
C GLN A 89 3.49 -10.26 2.47
N LYS A 90 3.67 -10.76 1.24
CA LYS A 90 4.66 -11.81 0.95
C LYS A 90 6.10 -11.35 1.18
N GLU A 91 6.43 -10.12 0.82
CA GLU A 91 7.76 -9.53 1.10
C GLU A 91 8.00 -9.42 2.60
N LYS A 92 7.02 -8.93 3.37
CA LYS A 92 7.09 -8.91 4.84
C LYS A 92 7.20 -10.33 5.42
N GLU A 93 6.45 -11.29 4.90
CA GLU A 93 6.50 -12.68 5.38
C GLU A 93 7.87 -13.32 5.08
N LEU A 94 8.47 -13.04 3.91
CA LEU A 94 9.83 -13.47 3.58
C LEU A 94 10.90 -12.80 4.43
N GLU A 95 10.72 -11.53 4.82
CA GLU A 95 11.62 -10.84 5.76
C GLU A 95 11.48 -11.38 7.19
N THR A 96 10.26 -11.75 7.61
CA THR A 96 10.01 -12.31 8.95
C THR A 96 10.36 -13.80 9.07
N LYS A 97 10.49 -14.52 7.95
CA LYS A 97 10.99 -15.90 7.98
C LYS A 97 12.50 -15.84 8.18
N PRO A 98 13.05 -16.38 9.29
CA PRO A 98 14.49 -16.41 9.48
C PRO A 98 15.08 -17.20 8.31
N LYS A 99 16.09 -16.61 7.65
CA LYS A 99 16.91 -17.32 6.67
C LYS A 99 17.60 -18.46 7.43
N LEU A 100 17.01 -19.64 7.44
CA LEU A 100 17.66 -20.86 7.91
C LEU A 100 18.81 -21.13 6.94
N LYS A 101 19.97 -20.57 7.25
CA LYS A 101 21.24 -20.92 6.65
C LYS A 101 21.62 -22.25 7.29
N GLU A 102 21.58 -23.34 6.52
CA GLU A 102 22.12 -24.62 7.01
C GLU A 102 23.61 -24.44 7.25
N LEU A 103 23.99 -24.29 8.51
CA LEU A 103 25.37 -24.39 8.97
C LEU A 103 25.78 -25.86 8.82
N THR A 104 26.86 -26.13 8.09
CA THR A 104 27.37 -27.50 7.91
C THR A 104 28.05 -27.95 9.21
N ASP A 105 27.88 -29.22 9.60
CA ASP A 105 28.27 -29.79 10.90
C ASP A 105 29.73 -29.53 11.35
N GLU A 106 30.63 -29.17 10.44
CA GLU A 106 32.05 -28.90 10.72
C GLU A 106 32.32 -27.59 11.50
N GLU A 107 31.49 -26.55 11.37
CA GLU A 107 31.68 -25.30 12.14
C GLU A 107 31.15 -25.40 13.58
N ALA A 108 30.16 -26.28 13.82
CA ALA A 108 29.61 -26.52 15.15
C ALA A 108 30.65 -27.17 16.10
N GLU A 109 31.50 -28.07 15.58
CA GLU A 109 32.56 -28.69 16.36
C GLU A 109 33.68 -27.73 16.76
N GLN A 110 33.94 -26.68 15.97
CA GLN A 110 34.97 -25.69 16.27
C GLN A 110 34.53 -24.76 17.39
N LEU A 111 33.27 -24.31 17.37
CA LEU A 111 32.65 -23.51 18.44
C LEU A 111 32.56 -24.27 19.77
N GLN A 112 32.26 -25.57 19.75
CA GLN A 112 32.19 -26.40 20.95
C GLN A 112 33.56 -26.49 21.65
N LYS A 113 34.65 -26.67 20.87
CA LYS A 113 36.01 -26.74 21.40
C LYS A 113 36.48 -25.42 22.02
N GLU A 114 36.09 -24.29 21.43
CA GLU A 114 36.48 -22.97 21.93
C GLU A 114 35.72 -22.58 23.22
N LEU A 115 34.46 -23.00 23.35
CA LEU A 115 33.67 -22.83 24.58
C LEU A 115 34.18 -23.69 25.74
N ASP A 116 34.59 -24.94 25.49
CA ASP A 116 35.16 -25.80 26.54
C ASP A 116 36.53 -25.31 27.02
N LEU A 117 37.33 -24.69 26.15
CA LEU A 117 38.58 -24.00 26.51
C LEU A 117 38.31 -22.77 27.39
N LYS A 118 37.31 -21.94 27.06
CA LYS A 118 36.93 -20.77 27.87
C LYS A 118 36.30 -21.15 29.22
N LYS A 119 35.58 -22.27 29.29
CA LYS A 119 35.01 -22.78 30.55
C LYS A 119 36.09 -23.27 31.53
N ASN A 120 37.18 -23.84 31.03
CA ASN A 120 38.33 -24.24 31.85
C ASN A 120 39.14 -23.05 32.41
N LEU A 121 39.08 -21.87 31.77
CA LEU A 121 39.77 -20.67 32.26
C LEU A 121 38.98 -19.88 33.32
N LYS A 122 37.66 -20.09 33.45
CA LYS A 122 36.79 -19.36 34.40
C LYS A 122 36.56 -20.07 35.74
N ALA A 123 37.21 -21.20 36.00
CA ALA A 123 37.08 -21.96 37.25
C ALA A 123 38.03 -21.52 38.38
N GLN A 124 38.73 -20.38 38.24
CA GLN A 124 39.79 -19.98 39.18
C GLN A 124 39.67 -18.58 39.81
N ASP A 125 38.50 -17.93 39.78
CA ASP A 125 38.29 -16.73 40.60
C ASP A 125 36.97 -16.79 41.38
N SER A 126 37.12 -17.06 42.67
CA SER A 126 36.08 -17.03 43.67
C SER A 126 35.96 -15.63 44.27
N LYS A 127 34.71 -15.20 44.49
CA LYS A 127 34.25 -14.29 45.56
C LYS A 127 34.87 -12.87 45.59
N ASN A 128 34.05 -11.88 45.26
CA ASN A 128 33.68 -10.84 46.23
C ASN A 128 32.51 -9.98 45.74
N SER A 129 31.62 -9.70 46.68
CA SER A 129 30.65 -8.61 46.71
C SER A 129 31.26 -7.26 46.30
N VAL A 130 30.47 -6.39 45.67
CA VAL A 130 30.17 -5.00 46.12
C VAL A 130 29.28 -4.31 45.08
N GLU A 131 28.17 -3.76 45.58
CA GLU A 131 27.29 -2.80 44.90
C GLU A 131 28.10 -1.69 44.23
N THR A 132 28.05 -1.62 42.91
CA THR A 132 28.53 -0.46 42.16
C THR A 132 27.51 -0.11 41.10
N ASN A 133 26.92 1.07 41.29
CA ASN A 133 26.09 1.86 40.38
C ASN A 133 26.27 1.47 38.89
N GLU A 134 25.40 0.61 38.37
CA GLU A 134 25.44 0.16 36.98
C GLU A 134 24.75 1.20 36.10
N LEU A 135 25.55 2.02 35.42
CA LEU A 135 25.08 2.80 34.29
C LEU A 135 24.80 1.85 33.12
N SER A 136 23.69 2.02 32.41
CA SER A 136 23.42 1.24 31.21
C SER A 136 24.59 1.38 30.23
N GLN A 137 25.23 0.26 29.89
CA GLN A 137 26.37 0.26 28.96
C GLN A 137 25.87 0.14 27.50
N PRO A 138 26.59 0.72 26.53
CA PRO A 138 26.32 0.49 25.11
C PRO A 138 26.44 -0.99 24.76
N ILE A 139 25.59 -1.48 23.85
CA ILE A 139 25.70 -2.83 23.28
C ILE A 139 26.92 -2.85 22.34
N GLU A 140 28.02 -3.48 22.78
CA GLU A 140 29.31 -3.49 22.07
C GLU A 140 29.37 -4.51 20.93
N GLU A 141 28.66 -5.63 21.06
CA GLU A 141 28.57 -6.69 20.06
C GLU A 141 27.14 -7.23 20.01
N ASP A 142 26.47 -6.98 18.89
CA ASP A 142 25.20 -7.62 18.57
C ASP A 142 25.38 -8.32 17.23
N GLU A 143 25.58 -9.64 17.27
CA GLU A 143 25.66 -10.48 16.07
C GLU A 143 24.29 -10.61 15.38
N ASP A 144 23.19 -10.25 16.06
CA ASP A 144 21.83 -10.53 15.61
C ASP A 144 21.13 -9.34 14.91
N ASP A 145 21.49 -8.08 15.20
CA ASP A 145 21.01 -6.93 14.42
C ASP A 145 22.02 -5.76 14.38
N PRO A 146 22.63 -5.44 13.22
CA PRO A 146 23.58 -4.34 13.09
C PRO A 146 22.98 -2.95 13.38
N LYS A 147 21.65 -2.84 13.56
CA LYS A 147 20.97 -1.61 13.98
C LYS A 147 20.92 -1.40 15.49
N GLU A 148 21.27 -2.40 16.31
CA GLU A 148 21.28 -2.29 17.77
C GLU A 148 22.63 -1.88 18.34
N LYS A 149 23.69 -2.03 17.54
CA LYS A 149 25.04 -1.58 17.88
C LYS A 149 25.04 -0.11 18.29
N GLY A 150 25.47 0.16 19.52
CA GLY A 150 25.55 1.51 20.10
C GLY A 150 24.29 2.01 20.83
N LYS A 151 23.20 1.22 20.91
CA LYS A 151 22.09 1.50 21.83
C LYS A 151 22.47 1.11 23.27
N LEU A 152 21.85 1.75 24.26
CA LEU A 152 22.04 1.42 25.66
C LEU A 152 21.35 0.10 26.01
N LYS A 153 22.06 -0.80 26.70
CA LYS A 153 21.50 -2.05 27.19
C LYS A 153 20.42 -1.77 28.26
N PRO A 154 19.20 -2.30 28.10
CA PRO A 154 18.17 -2.15 29.11
C PRO A 154 18.59 -2.73 30.47
N ASN A 155 18.11 -2.13 31.55
CA ASN A 155 18.25 -2.69 32.90
C ASN A 155 17.28 -3.87 33.11
N ALA A 156 17.41 -4.59 34.24
CA ALA A 156 16.57 -5.76 34.54
C ALA A 156 15.07 -5.44 34.64
N GLY A 157 14.71 -4.16 34.82
CA GLY A 157 13.34 -3.68 34.83
C GLY A 157 12.86 -3.15 33.48
N ASN A 158 13.47 -3.58 32.36
CA ASN A 158 13.15 -3.12 30.99
C ASN A 158 13.22 -1.59 30.80
N GLY A 159 13.98 -0.89 31.63
CA GLY A 159 14.20 0.55 31.53
C GLY A 159 15.68 0.86 31.31
N CYS A 160 16.14 2.00 31.82
CA CYS A 160 17.50 2.49 31.61
C CYS A 160 18.06 3.13 32.87
N ASP A 161 19.35 2.89 33.12
CA ASP A 161 20.10 3.50 34.22
C ASP A 161 21.01 4.61 33.65
N LEU A 162 20.69 5.87 33.99
CA LEU A 162 21.41 7.08 33.56
C LEU A 162 22.09 7.75 34.77
N PRO A 163 23.02 8.70 34.55
CA PRO A 163 23.83 9.23 35.67
C PRO A 163 23.03 9.95 36.76
N ASN A 164 21.89 10.54 36.39
CA ASN A 164 21.12 11.42 37.25
C ASN A 164 19.76 10.85 37.68
N TYR A 165 19.31 9.78 37.02
CA TYR A 165 18.04 9.13 37.28
C TYR A 165 18.05 7.75 36.62
N ARG A 166 17.26 6.84 37.15
CA ARG A 166 16.98 5.56 36.50
C ARG A 166 15.50 5.32 36.43
N TRP A 167 15.08 4.50 35.49
CA TRP A 167 13.68 4.10 35.40
C TRP A 167 13.53 2.63 35.05
N THR A 168 12.41 2.07 35.46
CA THR A 168 11.96 0.71 35.14
C THR A 168 10.54 0.77 34.61
N GLN A 169 10.16 -0.21 33.78
CA GLN A 169 8.87 -0.24 33.10
C GLN A 169 8.27 -1.64 33.11
N THR A 170 6.95 -1.68 33.32
CA THR A 170 6.09 -2.83 33.03
C THR A 170 5.09 -2.44 31.93
N LEU A 171 4.22 -3.37 31.51
CA LEU A 171 3.14 -3.03 30.57
C LEU A 171 2.12 -2.04 31.16
N SER A 172 2.02 -1.99 32.49
CA SER A 172 1.02 -1.20 33.20
C SER A 172 1.56 0.15 33.67
N ASP A 173 2.80 0.20 34.14
CA ASP A 173 3.36 1.37 34.86
C ASP A 173 4.86 1.59 34.57
N ILE A 174 5.33 2.81 34.86
CA ILE A 174 6.75 3.23 34.82
C ILE A 174 7.12 3.81 36.18
N GLU A 175 8.24 3.37 36.74
CA GLU A 175 8.79 3.88 38.00
C GLU A 175 10.11 4.62 37.73
N MET A 176 10.28 5.82 38.30
CA MET A 176 11.53 6.59 38.20
C MET A 176 12.18 6.74 39.58
N PHE A 177 13.52 6.67 39.62
CA PHE A 177 14.34 6.77 40.83
C PHE A 177 15.48 7.77 40.64
#